data_AF-A0A8T6ZWS5-F1
#
_entry.id   AF-A0A8T6ZWS5-F1
#
_cell.length_a   1.000
_cell.length_b   1.000
_cell.length_c   1.000
_cell.angle_alpha   90.00
_cell.angle_beta   90.00
_cell.angle_gamma   90.00
#
_symmetry.space_group_name_H-M   'P 1'
#
loop_
_entity.id
_entity.type
_entity.pdbx_description
1 polymer ?
#
loop_
_entity_poly.entity_id
_entity_poly.type
_entity_poly.pdbx_seq_one_letter_code
_entity_poly.pdbx_strand_id
1 'polypeptide(L)'
;SDNELTHQDRLIATDTEYKWGPKFAEFVANYKIGKGLRQYIFEPVYYSFDRVVWRNWEASYDIRELEPKQRNKKTYVLREYFVPVEKFDEFIPKMRNVFQKHDANIINVSIRHAKPDTETLMSWANKEVFAFVVYYQQGTDQASKDHVKAWSVDMIDAVLEVGGTYYLPYQIFASPKQFTAAYPNAEKYFAIKKRVDPKYRFRNQLWKQHYPNPNEPSNIQVDAIHAKTNELKNYYRGEEQTFLTIPEWYLVFNPVEYADYLEQNKNPSAFPFMASINEYWTLYDRAVALSKDNYPENSEYMTVLRVIGISTTVEYMWKAFYENTIGRLSRWTAGNQNTAEDKIIAQAQRAYSELIFDKAWYEFDFAHWIGRIWKDTSFFGDGFIRKLERKLFFTLEFGFKTVYAKLIKLGAQTAYKQGDGLIYMTAKNPNADNPYLTESAEIIAKENNAYLLSVPRWGEFSKSMPALAEYGYDFEDISGNQLITATLVQDANKAFKSNYAKQLFSSKLVSDITRKRIAVVTNVQDLKEFLLEMAQQDQTVEHIYDY
;
A
#
# COMPACT_ATOMS: atom_id res chain seq x y z
N SER A 1 12.64 31.70 40.38
CA SER A 1 13.81 32.23 39.67
C SER A 1 13.40 33.59 39.18
N ASP A 2 14.16 34.62 39.55
CA ASP A 2 13.89 36.01 39.15
C ASP A 2 14.78 36.42 37.97
N ASN A 3 15.39 35.45 37.29
CA ASN A 3 16.25 35.69 36.14
C ASN A 3 15.44 36.15 34.92
N GLU A 4 15.99 37.09 34.16
CA GLU A 4 15.37 37.54 32.92
C GLU A 4 15.30 36.43 31.86
N LEU A 5 14.22 36.42 31.08
CA LEU A 5 14.03 35.47 30.00
C LEU A 5 15.00 35.72 28.84
N THR A 6 15.71 34.66 28.44
CA THR A 6 16.50 34.62 27.21
C THR A 6 15.62 34.60 25.95
N HIS A 7 14.40 34.07 26.04
CA HIS A 7 13.36 34.16 25.00
C HIS A 7 12.02 34.55 25.62
N GLN A 8 11.40 35.60 25.06
CA GLN A 8 10.16 36.17 25.59
C GLN A 8 8.92 35.33 25.26
N ASP A 9 8.99 34.55 24.18
CA ASP A 9 7.88 33.75 23.68
C ASP A 9 7.56 32.56 24.61
N ARG A 10 6.26 32.26 24.74
CA ARG A 10 5.78 31.17 25.61
C ARG A 10 5.76 29.80 24.93
N LEU A 11 5.76 29.75 23.60
CA LEU A 11 5.67 28.54 22.78
C LEU A 11 6.49 28.73 21.50
N ILE A 12 7.09 27.65 21.01
CA ILE A 12 7.75 27.61 19.71
C ILE A 12 6.68 27.63 18.61
N ALA A 13 6.89 28.42 17.56
CA ALA A 13 5.93 28.54 16.46
C ALA A 13 5.83 27.23 15.67
N THR A 14 4.61 26.85 15.26
CA THR A 14 4.34 25.58 14.56
C THR A 14 4.90 25.51 13.14
N ASP A 15 5.28 26.64 12.54
CA ASP A 15 5.92 26.74 11.23
C ASP A 15 7.46 26.83 11.32
N THR A 16 8.04 26.68 12.51
CA THR A 16 9.49 26.71 12.72
C THR A 16 10.20 25.66 11.88
N GLU A 17 11.17 26.09 11.06
CA GLU A 17 12.00 25.20 10.25
C GLU A 17 13.31 24.83 10.96
N TYR A 18 13.45 23.57 11.38
CA TYR A 18 14.65 23.04 12.02
C TYR A 18 15.72 22.64 10.99
N LYS A 19 16.45 23.62 10.43
CA LYS A 19 17.45 23.36 9.38
C LYS A 19 18.75 22.73 9.86
N TRP A 20 19.14 22.99 11.11
CA TRP A 20 20.47 22.65 11.64
C TRP A 20 20.47 21.46 12.59
N GLY A 21 19.47 21.33 13.47
CA GLY A 21 19.36 20.24 14.45
C GLY A 21 19.44 18.85 13.82
N PRO A 22 18.57 18.52 12.84
CA PRO A 22 18.60 17.22 12.16
C PRO A 22 19.93 16.93 11.44
N LYS A 23 20.52 17.94 10.78
CA LYS A 23 21.83 17.79 10.12
C LYS A 23 22.95 17.53 11.11
N PHE A 24 22.90 18.19 12.27
CA PHE A 24 23.86 17.97 13.34
C PHE A 24 23.71 16.58 13.96
N ALA A 25 22.47 16.12 14.20
CA ALA A 25 22.19 14.77 14.66
C ALA A 25 22.66 13.70 13.65
N GLU A 26 22.51 13.95 12.35
CA GLU A 26 23.04 13.12 11.27
C GLU A 26 24.56 13.07 11.26
N PHE A 27 25.21 14.22 11.39
CA PHE A 27 26.66 14.30 11.48
C PHE A 27 27.22 13.53 12.69
N VAL A 28 26.60 13.70 13.87
CA VAL A 28 26.99 12.98 15.10
C VAL A 28 26.75 11.48 14.97
N ALA A 29 25.65 11.06 14.34
CA ALA A 29 25.33 9.64 14.17
C ALA A 29 26.25 8.94 13.18
N ASN A 30 26.66 9.60 12.09
CA ASN A 30 27.41 8.96 11.00
C ASN A 30 28.92 8.98 11.19
N TYR A 31 29.47 9.89 12.01
CA TYR A 31 30.92 10.11 12.10
C TYR A 31 31.42 10.09 13.54
N LYS A 32 32.44 9.25 13.82
CA LYS A 32 33.11 9.20 15.14
C LYS A 32 33.70 10.56 15.55
N ILE A 33 34.23 11.31 14.58
CA ILE A 33 34.69 12.70 14.81
C ILE A 33 33.52 13.61 15.22
N GLY A 34 32.32 13.40 14.69
CA GLY A 34 31.12 14.15 15.08
C GLY A 34 30.75 13.95 16.55
N LYS A 35 30.82 12.70 17.05
CA LYS A 35 30.63 12.41 18.49
C LYS A 35 31.68 13.12 19.36
N GLY A 36 32.95 13.11 18.93
CA GLY A 36 34.02 13.83 19.62
C GLY A 36 33.82 15.35 19.64
N LEU A 37 33.48 15.96 18.49
CA LEU A 37 33.22 17.40 18.41
C LEU A 37 32.02 17.81 19.26
N ARG A 38 30.98 16.98 19.34
CA ARG A 38 29.84 17.22 20.23
C ARG A 38 30.27 17.29 21.69
N GLN A 39 31.02 16.31 22.17
CA GLN A 39 31.45 16.21 23.56
C GLN A 39 32.43 17.33 23.96
N TYR A 40 33.44 17.60 23.13
CA TYR A 40 34.57 18.46 23.52
C TYR A 40 34.41 19.91 23.08
N ILE A 41 33.49 20.24 22.17
CA ILE A 41 33.34 21.58 21.62
C ILE A 41 31.89 22.07 21.76
N PHE A 42 30.93 21.39 21.13
CA PHE A 42 29.57 21.93 21.03
C PHE A 42 28.82 21.94 22.35
N GLU A 43 28.83 20.84 23.12
CA GLU A 43 28.13 20.79 24.41
C GLU A 43 28.72 21.75 25.46
N PRO A 44 30.05 21.84 25.66
CA PRO A 44 30.62 22.83 26.58
C PRO A 44 30.23 24.27 26.25
N VAL A 45 30.21 24.64 24.96
CA VAL A 45 29.78 25.98 24.51
C VAL A 45 28.27 26.15 24.68
N TYR A 46 27.48 25.14 24.35
CA TYR A 46 26.02 25.22 24.48
C TYR A 46 25.58 25.37 25.95
N TYR A 47 26.24 24.66 26.87
CA TYR A 47 25.95 24.70 28.31
C TYR A 47 26.71 25.79 29.08
N SER A 48 27.57 26.57 28.43
CA SER A 48 28.24 27.71 29.08
C SER A 48 27.32 28.92 29.30
N PHE A 49 26.10 28.89 28.75
CA PHE A 49 25.13 29.96 28.84
C PHE A 49 23.87 29.49 29.56
N ASP A 50 23.45 30.23 30.57
CA ASP A 50 22.20 29.96 31.27
C ASP A 50 21.01 30.36 30.39
N ARG A 51 20.32 29.37 29.84
CA ARG A 51 19.09 29.59 29.07
C ARG A 51 17.87 29.62 30.00
N VAL A 52 17.26 30.79 30.11
CA VAL A 52 16.04 31.00 30.91
C VAL A 52 14.85 31.16 29.96
N VAL A 53 13.96 30.17 29.91
CA VAL A 53 12.77 30.15 29.05
C VAL A 53 11.55 29.72 29.84
N TRP A 54 10.36 29.99 29.30
CA TRP A 54 9.13 29.45 29.87
C TRP A 54 9.14 27.92 29.82
N ARG A 55 8.59 27.26 30.85
CA ARG A 55 8.37 25.81 30.84
C ARG A 55 7.57 25.37 29.61
N ASN A 56 6.59 26.16 29.19
CA ASN A 56 5.77 25.87 28.02
C ASN A 56 6.57 25.93 26.73
N TRP A 57 7.55 26.83 26.65
CA TRP A 57 8.46 26.93 25.51
C TRP A 57 9.29 25.65 25.41
N GLU A 58 9.89 25.24 26.53
CA GLU A 58 10.68 24.00 26.61
C GLU A 58 9.85 22.73 26.38
N ALA A 59 8.54 22.78 26.61
CA ALA A 59 7.62 21.66 26.34
C ALA A 59 7.03 21.68 24.91
N SER A 60 7.40 22.66 24.08
CA SER A 60 6.79 22.89 22.75
C SER A 60 7.69 22.54 21.57
N TYR A 61 8.79 21.81 21.80
CA TYR A 61 9.64 21.32 20.72
C TYR A 61 8.86 20.40 19.77
N ASP A 62 9.18 20.53 18.49
CA ASP A 62 8.56 19.74 17.43
C ASP A 62 9.40 18.51 17.10
N ILE A 63 8.73 17.41 16.76
CA ILE A 63 9.41 16.17 16.35
C ILE A 63 10.34 16.36 15.14
N ARG A 64 10.07 17.35 14.27
CA ARG A 64 10.91 17.75 13.13
C ARG A 64 12.32 18.20 13.54
N GLU A 65 12.55 18.55 14.80
CA GLU A 65 13.89 18.85 15.31
C GLU A 65 14.78 17.60 15.38
N LEU A 66 14.18 16.44 15.65
CA LEU A 66 14.90 15.18 15.89
C LEU A 66 14.93 14.28 14.66
N GLU A 67 14.00 14.46 13.73
CA GLU A 67 13.79 13.52 12.63
C GLU A 67 14.39 13.95 11.28
N PRO A 68 14.95 12.99 10.52
CA PRO A 68 15.36 13.24 9.14
C PRO A 68 14.12 13.47 8.28
N LYS A 69 14.28 14.24 7.19
CA LYS A 69 13.19 14.50 6.23
C LYS A 69 12.58 13.22 5.62
N GLN A 70 13.34 12.13 5.57
CA GLN A 70 12.90 10.84 5.03
C GLN A 70 13.47 9.70 5.88
N ARG A 71 12.67 8.63 6.05
CA ARG A 71 13.02 7.43 6.82
C ARG A 71 13.25 6.19 5.94
N ASN A 72 13.42 6.35 4.63
CA ASN A 72 13.53 5.22 3.70
C ASN A 72 14.77 4.35 3.92
N LYS A 73 15.90 4.94 4.33
CA LYS A 73 17.20 4.24 4.51
C LYS A 73 17.63 4.12 5.97
N LYS A 74 17.32 5.14 6.78
CA LYS A 74 17.75 5.23 8.18
C LYS A 74 16.65 5.89 9.01
N THR A 75 16.62 5.55 10.30
CA THR A 75 15.72 6.15 11.28
C THR A 75 16.43 6.29 12.63
N TYR A 76 15.89 7.17 13.45
CA TYR A 76 16.32 7.39 14.82
C TYR A 76 15.28 6.79 15.76
N VAL A 77 15.74 6.10 16.80
CA VAL A 77 14.87 5.28 17.65
C VAL A 77 15.33 5.39 19.10
N LEU A 78 14.40 5.16 20.02
CA LEU A 78 14.64 5.12 21.45
C LEU A 78 14.52 3.70 21.99
N ARG A 79 15.31 3.44 23.03
CA ARG A 79 15.12 2.32 23.96
C ARG A 79 15.29 2.82 25.38
N GLU A 80 14.57 2.23 26.31
CA GLU A 80 14.61 2.63 27.71
C GLU A 80 14.80 1.41 28.61
N TYR A 81 15.74 1.54 29.54
CA TYR A 81 16.10 0.53 30.53
C TYR A 81 16.04 1.14 31.91
N PHE A 82 15.36 0.49 32.84
CA PHE A 82 15.08 1.00 34.18
C PHE A 82 15.87 0.20 35.18
N VAL A 83 16.79 0.88 35.86
CA VAL A 83 17.78 0.27 36.75
C VAL A 83 17.52 0.76 38.16
N PRO A 84 17.53 -0.11 39.17
CA PRO A 84 17.42 0.31 40.57
C PRO A 84 18.49 1.33 40.92
N VAL A 85 18.14 2.37 41.69
CA VAL A 85 19.07 3.45 42.05
C VAL A 85 20.36 2.89 42.67
N GLU A 86 20.23 1.88 43.53
CA GLU A 86 21.32 1.19 44.21
C GLU A 86 22.20 0.32 43.30
N LYS A 87 21.80 0.13 42.04
CA LYS A 87 22.49 -0.68 41.02
C LYS A 87 23.07 0.14 39.87
N PHE A 88 23.06 1.46 39.99
CA PHE A 88 23.57 2.38 38.96
C PHE A 88 25.01 2.04 38.54
N ASP A 89 25.95 2.01 39.51
CA ASP A 89 27.37 1.78 39.22
C ASP A 89 27.67 0.37 38.70
N GLU A 90 26.83 -0.61 39.04
CA GLU A 90 26.92 -1.97 38.54
C GLU A 90 26.46 -2.08 37.08
N PHE A 91 25.45 -1.31 36.68
CA PHE A 91 24.88 -1.35 35.33
C PHE A 91 25.72 -0.63 34.28
N ILE A 92 26.33 0.51 34.62
CA ILE A 92 27.15 1.31 33.68
C ILE A 92 28.18 0.48 32.90
N PRO A 93 29.06 -0.33 33.54
CA PRO A 93 30.03 -1.14 32.81
C PRO A 93 29.36 -2.23 31.95
N LYS A 94 28.23 -2.81 32.38
CA LYS A 94 27.48 -3.80 31.59
C LYS A 94 26.90 -3.16 30.32
N MET A 95 26.25 -2.01 30.44
CA MET A 95 25.72 -1.25 29.31
C MET A 95 26.82 -0.89 28.32
N ARG A 96 27.97 -0.39 28.83
CA ARG A 96 29.15 -0.08 28.02
C ARG A 96 29.63 -1.31 27.24
N ASN A 97 29.75 -2.46 27.90
CA ASN A 97 30.21 -3.70 27.29
C ASN A 97 29.28 -4.15 26.15
N VAL A 98 27.95 -4.05 26.34
CA VAL A 98 26.99 -4.37 25.28
C VAL A 98 27.18 -3.45 24.07
N PHE A 99 27.26 -2.14 24.27
CA PHE A 99 27.46 -1.20 23.16
C PHE A 99 28.77 -1.43 22.42
N GLN A 100 29.86 -1.73 23.13
CA GLN A 100 31.16 -2.01 22.52
C GLN A 100 31.19 -3.35 21.78
N LYS A 101 30.62 -4.41 22.37
CA LYS A 101 30.54 -5.75 21.76
C LYS A 101 29.83 -5.72 20.41
N HIS A 102 28.78 -4.92 20.29
CA HIS A 102 27.95 -4.84 19.09
C HIS A 102 28.28 -3.66 18.19
N ASP A 103 29.28 -2.83 18.49
CA ASP A 103 29.53 -1.56 17.76
C ASP A 103 28.24 -0.72 17.59
N ALA A 104 27.43 -0.64 18.64
CA ALA A 104 26.10 -0.03 18.58
C ALA A 104 26.20 1.48 18.30
N ASN A 105 25.43 1.97 17.32
CA ASN A 105 25.45 3.38 16.95
C ASN A 105 24.61 4.26 17.89
N ILE A 106 25.11 4.45 19.12
CA ILE A 106 24.46 5.25 20.15
C ILE A 106 24.80 6.74 19.97
N ILE A 107 23.78 7.59 20.04
CA ILE A 107 23.89 9.05 19.91
C ILE A 107 23.98 9.69 21.29
N ASN A 108 23.08 9.33 22.20
CA ASN A 108 23.14 9.73 23.60
C ASN A 108 22.46 8.69 24.50
N VAL A 109 22.72 8.81 25.81
CA VAL A 109 21.94 8.15 26.85
C VAL A 109 21.54 9.22 27.86
N SER A 110 20.24 9.49 27.98
CA SER A 110 19.73 10.39 29.02
C SER A 110 19.29 9.59 30.24
N ILE A 111 19.58 10.10 31.44
CA ILE A 111 19.30 9.42 32.70
C ILE A 111 18.25 10.23 33.44
N ARG A 112 17.16 9.59 33.84
CA ARG A 112 16.05 10.23 34.56
C ARG A 112 15.70 9.43 35.81
N HIS A 113 15.40 10.11 36.91
CA HIS A 113 14.95 9.47 38.14
C HIS A 113 13.43 9.25 38.11
N ALA A 114 12.98 8.10 38.60
CA ALA A 114 11.56 7.80 38.77
C ALA A 114 11.31 7.11 40.11
N LYS A 115 10.23 7.53 40.77
CA LYS A 115 9.72 6.88 41.98
C LYS A 115 8.99 5.57 41.65
N PRO A 116 8.83 4.65 42.62
CA PRO A 116 8.07 3.42 42.40
C PRO A 116 6.63 3.70 41.93
N ASP A 117 6.20 3.00 40.89
CA ASP A 117 4.79 2.86 40.49
C ASP A 117 4.22 1.59 41.14
N THR A 118 3.33 1.79 42.10
CA THR A 118 2.66 0.77 42.89
C THR A 118 1.26 0.41 42.37
N GLU A 119 0.80 1.06 41.30
CA GLU A 119 -0.58 0.93 40.81
C GLU A 119 -0.68 0.01 39.59
N THR A 120 0.28 0.07 38.67
CA THR A 120 0.17 -0.67 37.41
C THR A 120 0.71 -2.11 37.51
N LEU A 121 -0.01 -3.05 36.88
CA LEU A 121 0.42 -4.46 36.84
C LEU A 121 1.68 -4.67 35.99
N MET A 122 1.87 -3.84 34.96
CA MET A 122 3.01 -3.87 34.06
C MET A 122 3.98 -2.71 34.38
N SER A 123 4.20 -2.45 35.67
CA SER A 123 5.07 -1.37 36.15
C SER A 123 6.52 -1.61 35.75
N TRP A 124 7.08 -0.65 35.02
CA TRP A 124 8.52 -0.60 34.70
C TRP A 124 9.36 0.04 35.83
N ALA A 125 8.71 0.68 36.81
CA ALA A 125 9.34 1.22 38.02
C ALA A 125 8.75 0.53 39.24
N ASN A 126 8.98 -0.78 39.39
CA ASN A 126 8.50 -1.52 40.58
C ASN A 126 9.24 -1.13 41.89
N LYS A 127 10.28 -0.30 41.78
CA LYS A 127 11.05 0.34 42.84
C LYS A 127 11.57 1.68 42.34
N GLU A 128 12.33 2.39 43.17
CA GLU A 128 12.98 3.62 42.77
C GLU A 128 14.08 3.32 41.76
N VAL A 129 14.02 3.94 40.58
CA VAL A 129 14.87 3.59 39.44
C VAL A 129 15.44 4.82 38.76
N PHE A 130 16.56 4.62 38.07
CA PHE A 130 17.01 5.46 36.98
C PHE A 130 16.60 4.86 35.64
N ALA A 131 15.94 5.65 34.79
CA ALA A 131 15.65 5.35 33.41
C ALA A 131 16.82 5.78 32.52
N PHE A 132 17.47 4.81 31.88
CA PHE A 132 18.48 4.99 30.84
C PHE A 132 17.80 5.01 29.47
N VAL A 133 17.54 6.22 28.97
CA VAL A 133 16.92 6.45 27.66
C VAL A 133 18.03 6.51 26.60
N VAL A 134 18.16 5.45 25.83
CA VAL A 134 19.15 5.25 24.78
C VAL A 134 18.60 5.75 23.45
N TYR A 135 19.20 6.81 22.90
CA TYR A 135 18.89 7.32 21.57
C TYR A 135 19.93 6.82 20.57
N TYR A 136 19.48 6.19 19.49
CA TYR A 136 20.36 5.57 18.50
C TYR A 136 19.83 5.73 17.08
N GLN A 137 20.72 5.56 16.10
CA GLN A 137 20.36 5.49 14.68
C GLN A 137 20.49 4.05 14.18
N GLN A 138 19.56 3.62 13.34
CA GLN A 138 19.64 2.36 12.62
C GLN A 138 19.25 2.50 11.15
N GLY A 139 19.66 1.54 10.32
CA GLY A 139 19.07 1.35 8.99
C GLY A 139 17.66 0.76 9.06
N THR A 140 16.94 0.84 7.94
CA THR A 140 15.58 0.30 7.77
C THR A 140 15.53 -1.06 7.10
N ASP A 141 16.66 -1.53 6.56
CA ASP A 141 16.82 -2.88 6.01
C ASP A 141 16.82 -3.95 7.11
N GLN A 142 16.64 -5.21 6.71
CA GLN A 142 16.52 -6.33 7.64
C GLN A 142 17.81 -6.58 8.44
N ALA A 143 18.98 -6.46 7.82
CA ALA A 143 20.26 -6.69 8.49
C ALA A 143 20.48 -5.65 9.60
N SER A 144 20.13 -4.39 9.34
CA SER A 144 20.15 -3.33 10.36
C SER A 144 19.18 -3.62 11.52
N LYS A 145 17.98 -4.14 11.24
CA LYS A 145 17.02 -4.52 12.30
C LYS A 145 17.51 -5.69 13.14
N ASP A 146 18.10 -6.70 12.52
CA ASP A 146 18.65 -7.88 13.20
C ASP A 146 19.86 -7.51 14.07
N HIS A 147 20.71 -6.60 13.57
CA HIS A 147 21.80 -6.03 14.36
C HIS A 147 21.30 -5.31 15.61
N VAL A 148 20.26 -4.48 15.47
CA VAL A 148 19.65 -3.81 16.63
C VAL A 148 19.04 -4.81 17.61
N LYS A 149 18.36 -5.84 17.08
CA LYS A 149 17.80 -6.93 17.88
C LYS A 149 18.86 -7.61 18.74
N ALA A 150 20.03 -7.92 18.17
CA ALA A 150 21.10 -8.59 18.88
C ALA A 150 21.56 -7.82 20.13
N TRP A 151 21.92 -6.53 20.00
CA TRP A 151 22.36 -5.76 21.16
C TRP A 151 21.22 -5.43 22.13
N SER A 152 19.98 -5.33 21.63
CA SER A 152 18.82 -5.10 22.47
C SER A 152 18.53 -6.26 23.41
N VAL A 153 18.66 -7.50 22.92
CA VAL A 153 18.50 -8.72 23.72
C VAL A 153 19.58 -8.79 24.79
N ASP A 154 20.85 -8.56 24.44
CA ASP A 154 21.95 -8.54 25.40
C ASP A 154 21.79 -7.44 26.46
N MET A 155 21.26 -6.27 26.08
CA MET A 155 20.98 -5.18 27.02
C MET A 155 19.83 -5.53 27.98
N ILE A 156 18.82 -6.25 27.49
CA ILE A 156 17.73 -6.76 28.34
C ILE A 156 18.29 -7.76 29.36
N ASP A 157 19.17 -8.67 28.96
CA ASP A 157 19.83 -9.58 29.91
C ASP A 157 20.64 -8.79 30.95
N ALA A 158 21.43 -7.81 30.51
CA ALA A 158 22.22 -6.96 31.40
C ALA A 158 21.38 -6.16 32.41
N VAL A 159 20.21 -5.63 32.02
CA VAL A 159 19.33 -4.90 32.94
C VAL A 159 18.62 -5.85 33.91
N LEU A 160 18.27 -7.06 33.46
CA LEU A 160 17.65 -8.08 34.29
C LEU A 160 18.62 -8.63 35.34
N GLU A 161 19.91 -8.77 35.01
CA GLU A 161 20.95 -9.20 35.97
C GLU A 161 21.06 -8.29 37.19
N VAL A 162 20.80 -6.99 37.03
CA VAL A 162 20.79 -6.01 38.13
C VAL A 162 19.40 -5.79 38.72
N GLY A 163 18.42 -6.64 38.36
CA GLY A 163 17.06 -6.58 38.86
C GLY A 163 16.28 -5.35 38.38
N GLY A 164 16.60 -4.84 37.20
CA GLY A 164 15.87 -3.80 36.49
C GLY A 164 14.90 -4.36 35.44
N THR A 165 14.42 -3.48 34.55
CA THR A 165 13.45 -3.82 33.48
C THR A 165 13.62 -2.90 32.27
N TYR A 166 12.77 -3.00 31.25
CA TYR A 166 12.86 -2.24 30.00
C TYR A 166 11.49 -1.77 29.53
N TYR A 167 11.41 -0.69 28.75
CA TYR A 167 10.14 -0.14 28.29
C TYR A 167 9.48 -0.98 27.18
N LEU A 168 8.19 -1.30 27.34
CA LEU A 168 7.44 -2.23 26.47
C LEU A 168 7.13 -1.73 25.05
N PRO A 169 6.73 -0.46 24.82
CA PRO A 169 6.20 -0.01 23.52
C PRO A 169 7.22 0.11 22.38
N TYR A 170 8.52 -0.02 22.65
CA TYR A 170 9.55 0.03 21.61
C TYR A 170 9.60 -1.27 20.79
N GLN A 171 10.62 -1.44 19.94
CA GLN A 171 10.74 -2.63 19.10
C GLN A 171 10.77 -3.92 19.95
N ILE A 172 9.83 -4.82 19.66
CA ILE A 172 9.52 -6.01 20.48
C ILE A 172 10.54 -7.11 20.18
N PHE A 173 11.65 -7.09 20.91
CA PHE A 173 12.75 -8.05 20.75
C PHE A 173 12.95 -8.97 21.94
N ALA A 174 12.33 -8.68 23.08
CA ALA A 174 12.42 -9.54 24.25
C ALA A 174 11.88 -10.93 23.92
N SER A 175 12.58 -11.96 24.41
CA SER A 175 12.03 -13.31 24.44
C SER A 175 10.89 -13.39 25.47
N PRO A 176 9.97 -14.37 25.38
CA PRO A 176 8.99 -14.63 26.43
C PRO A 176 9.63 -14.79 27.82
N LYS A 177 10.78 -15.45 27.91
CA LYS A 177 11.53 -15.61 29.16
C LYS A 177 12.00 -14.27 29.74
N GLN A 178 12.60 -13.41 28.90
CA GLN A 178 13.04 -12.08 29.31
C GLN A 178 11.85 -11.20 29.72
N PHE A 179 10.74 -11.28 28.99
CA PHE A 179 9.52 -10.55 29.32
C PHE A 179 8.95 -10.97 30.68
N THR A 180 8.81 -12.27 30.95
CA THR A 180 8.32 -12.76 32.25
C THR A 180 9.26 -12.38 33.39
N ALA A 181 10.58 -12.41 33.17
CA ALA A 181 11.56 -11.97 34.15
C ALA A 181 11.46 -10.47 34.45
N ALA A 182 11.26 -9.64 33.42
CA ALA A 182 11.11 -8.20 33.55
C ALA A 182 9.78 -7.76 34.17
N TYR A 183 8.72 -8.56 33.94
CA TYR A 183 7.34 -8.26 34.32
C TYR A 183 6.67 -9.46 35.01
N PRO A 184 7.00 -9.75 36.27
CA PRO A 184 6.51 -10.95 36.97
C PRO A 184 4.99 -10.96 37.19
N ASN A 185 4.31 -9.81 37.12
CA ASN A 185 2.86 -9.71 37.23
C ASN A 185 2.12 -9.87 35.87
N ALA A 186 2.83 -10.17 34.77
CA ALA A 186 2.24 -10.29 33.45
C ALA A 186 1.11 -11.34 33.40
N GLU A 187 1.23 -12.44 34.14
CA GLU A 187 0.17 -13.46 34.20
C GLU A 187 -1.15 -12.91 34.76
N LYS A 188 -1.09 -12.03 35.77
CA LYS A 188 -2.29 -11.36 36.32
C LYS A 188 -2.92 -10.43 35.29
N TYR A 189 -2.09 -9.69 34.56
CA TYR A 189 -2.53 -8.83 33.47
C TYR A 189 -3.22 -9.64 32.36
N PHE A 190 -2.65 -10.79 32.00
CA PHE A 190 -3.19 -11.74 31.03
C PHE A 190 -4.51 -12.38 31.50
N ALA A 191 -4.63 -12.71 32.80
CA ALA A 191 -5.88 -13.19 33.37
C ALA A 191 -7.00 -12.14 33.28
N ILE A 192 -6.68 -10.86 33.52
CA ILE A 192 -7.63 -9.76 33.31
C ILE A 192 -8.03 -9.66 31.85
N LYS A 193 -7.06 -9.74 30.92
CA LYS A 193 -7.32 -9.73 29.47
C LYS A 193 -8.34 -10.80 29.07
N LYS A 194 -8.12 -12.05 29.51
CA LYS A 194 -9.04 -13.17 29.25
C LYS A 194 -10.45 -12.92 29.78
N ARG A 195 -10.58 -12.21 30.92
CA ARG A 195 -11.87 -11.88 31.53
C ARG A 195 -12.61 -10.75 30.81
N VAL A 196 -11.90 -9.68 30.41
CA VAL A 196 -12.53 -8.46 29.87
C VAL A 196 -12.57 -8.39 28.34
N ASP A 197 -11.71 -9.15 27.66
CA ASP A 197 -11.69 -9.29 26.20
C ASP A 197 -11.48 -10.77 25.82
N PRO A 198 -12.47 -11.65 26.11
CA PRO A 198 -12.36 -13.10 25.89
C PRO A 198 -12.28 -13.48 24.40
N LYS A 199 -12.66 -12.55 23.51
CA LYS A 199 -12.55 -12.70 22.05
C LYS A 199 -11.29 -12.04 21.48
N TYR A 200 -10.39 -11.54 22.32
CA TYR A 200 -9.08 -11.03 21.91
C TYR A 200 -9.13 -9.89 20.88
N ARG A 201 -10.18 -9.07 20.88
CA ARG A 201 -10.41 -8.00 19.90
C ARG A 201 -9.33 -6.92 19.94
N PHE A 202 -8.81 -6.60 21.12
CA PHE A 202 -7.81 -5.54 21.31
C PHE A 202 -6.41 -6.14 21.45
N ARG A 203 -5.75 -6.49 20.34
CA ARG A 203 -4.37 -7.02 20.33
C ARG A 203 -3.45 -6.17 19.48
N ASN A 204 -2.20 -6.08 19.92
CA ASN A 204 -1.09 -5.46 19.21
C ASN A 204 0.07 -6.46 19.13
N GLN A 205 1.21 -6.02 18.58
CA GLN A 205 2.38 -6.89 18.42
C GLN A 205 2.95 -7.42 19.76
N LEU A 206 2.85 -6.66 20.86
CA LEU A 206 3.31 -7.09 22.17
C LEU A 206 2.50 -8.30 22.66
N TRP A 207 1.18 -8.24 22.50
CA TRP A 207 0.27 -9.35 22.83
C TRP A 207 0.55 -10.58 21.98
N LYS A 208 0.80 -10.40 20.68
CA LYS A 208 1.14 -11.51 19.77
C LYS A 208 2.43 -12.22 20.21
N GLN A 209 3.46 -11.47 20.60
CA GLN A 209 4.75 -12.02 21.02
C GLN A 209 4.69 -12.74 22.38
N HIS A 210 3.98 -12.19 23.36
CA HIS A 210 4.10 -12.63 24.77
C HIS A 210 2.84 -13.29 25.35
N TYR A 211 1.71 -13.23 24.65
CA TYR A 211 0.45 -13.85 25.06
C TYR A 211 -0.28 -14.44 23.85
N PRO A 212 0.20 -15.57 23.31
CA PRO A 212 -0.45 -16.25 22.19
C PRO A 212 -1.90 -16.63 22.58
N ASN A 213 -2.85 -16.42 21.66
CA ASN A 213 -4.26 -16.68 21.92
C ASN A 213 -4.48 -18.21 21.99
N PRO A 214 -5.05 -18.77 23.08
CA PRO A 214 -5.36 -20.21 23.15
C PRO A 214 -6.43 -20.67 22.15
N ASN A 215 -7.24 -19.73 21.64
CA ASN A 215 -8.25 -19.95 20.61
C ASN A 215 -7.76 -19.59 19.20
N GLU A 216 -6.53 -19.07 19.07
CA GLU A 216 -5.79 -19.26 17.83
C GLU A 216 -5.33 -20.72 17.87
N PRO A 217 -5.56 -21.53 16.80
CA PRO A 217 -4.79 -22.76 16.66
C PRO A 217 -3.32 -22.40 16.89
N SER A 218 -2.61 -23.22 17.66
CA SER A 218 -1.30 -22.95 18.22
C SER A 218 -0.29 -22.47 17.17
N ASN A 219 -0.29 -21.17 16.86
CA ASN A 219 0.60 -20.54 15.89
C ASN A 219 1.98 -20.23 16.51
N ILE A 220 2.49 -21.20 17.29
CA ILE A 220 3.93 -21.40 17.54
C ILE A 220 4.32 -22.85 17.17
N GLN A 221 3.56 -23.49 16.28
CA GLN A 221 4.16 -23.87 15.01
C GLN A 221 3.81 -22.75 14.06
N VAL A 222 4.76 -22.22 13.31
CA VAL A 222 4.39 -21.40 12.18
C VAL A 222 3.69 -22.38 11.23
N ASP A 223 2.36 -22.42 11.22
CA ASP A 223 1.60 -23.25 10.27
C ASP A 223 2.23 -23.04 8.89
N ALA A 224 2.45 -24.12 8.14
CA ALA A 224 3.35 -24.08 6.97
C ALA A 224 2.94 -22.98 5.98
N ILE A 225 1.64 -22.69 5.94
CA ILE A 225 1.04 -21.58 5.20
C ILE A 225 1.57 -20.22 5.68
N HIS A 226 1.49 -19.90 6.98
CA HIS A 226 2.02 -18.64 7.51
C HIS A 226 3.52 -18.50 7.33
N ALA A 227 4.29 -19.60 7.46
CA ALA A 227 5.73 -19.58 7.20
C ALA A 227 5.98 -19.19 5.75
N LYS A 228 5.22 -19.81 4.83
CA LYS A 228 5.30 -19.54 3.40
C LYS A 228 4.87 -18.13 3.04
N THR A 229 3.84 -17.58 3.67
CA THR A 229 3.43 -16.17 3.44
C THR A 229 4.55 -15.19 3.76
N ASN A 230 5.35 -15.45 4.80
CA ASN A 230 6.48 -14.59 5.18
C ASN A 230 7.70 -14.74 4.24
N GLU A 231 7.82 -15.87 3.51
CA GLU A 231 8.84 -16.06 2.48
C GLU A 231 8.50 -15.33 1.17
N LEU A 232 7.21 -15.10 0.91
CA LEU A 232 6.73 -14.42 -0.29
C LEU A 232 6.94 -12.91 -0.18
N LYS A 233 7.92 -12.40 -0.94
CA LYS A 233 8.30 -10.98 -0.94
C LYS A 233 7.15 -10.02 -1.26
N ASN A 234 6.18 -10.45 -2.07
CA ASN A 234 5.06 -9.62 -2.54
C ASN A 234 3.70 -10.09 -1.99
N TYR A 235 3.68 -10.77 -0.84
CA TYR A 235 2.42 -11.19 -0.22
C TYR A 235 1.57 -9.99 0.20
N TYR A 236 2.15 -9.08 0.99
CA TYR A 236 1.43 -7.94 1.56
C TYR A 236 1.37 -6.77 0.59
N ARG A 237 0.16 -6.25 0.39
CA ARG A 237 -0.12 -5.05 -0.41
C ARG A 237 -0.95 -4.07 0.41
N GLY A 238 -0.86 -2.77 0.11
CA GLY A 238 -1.65 -1.77 0.82
C GLY A 238 -3.15 -1.96 0.55
N GLU A 239 -3.96 -2.11 1.60
CA GLU A 239 -5.42 -2.30 1.47
C GLU A 239 -6.07 -1.13 0.71
N GLU A 240 -5.52 0.09 0.80
CA GLU A 240 -6.02 1.25 0.09
C GLU A 240 -6.07 1.06 -1.43
N GLN A 241 -5.19 0.22 -1.98
CA GLN A 241 -5.11 0.00 -3.42
C GLN A 241 -6.39 -0.62 -3.99
N THR A 242 -7.19 -1.38 -3.23
CA THR A 242 -8.49 -1.88 -3.72
C THR A 242 -9.45 -0.75 -4.10
N PHE A 243 -9.30 0.43 -3.48
CA PHE A 243 -10.07 1.62 -3.86
C PHE A 243 -9.36 2.43 -4.95
N LEU A 244 -8.05 2.58 -4.83
CA LEU A 244 -7.26 3.43 -5.72
C LEU A 244 -7.10 2.86 -7.13
N THR A 245 -7.21 1.53 -7.29
CA THR A 245 -7.21 0.88 -8.61
C THR A 245 -8.51 1.11 -9.39
N ILE A 246 -9.59 1.58 -8.75
CA ILE A 246 -10.87 1.88 -9.44
C ILE A 246 -10.69 2.86 -10.61
N PRO A 247 -10.12 4.06 -10.42
CA PRO A 247 -9.83 4.95 -11.53
C PRO A 247 -8.74 4.41 -12.46
N GLU A 248 -7.77 3.61 -11.99
CA GLU A 248 -6.76 2.99 -12.88
C GLU A 248 -7.44 2.11 -13.94
N TRP A 249 -8.35 1.24 -13.52
CA TRP A 249 -9.09 0.33 -14.39
C TRP A 249 -10.02 1.01 -15.38
N TYR A 250 -10.32 2.30 -15.20
CA TYR A 250 -11.01 3.06 -16.24
C TYR A 250 -10.19 3.14 -17.54
N LEU A 251 -8.86 2.99 -17.47
CA LEU A 251 -8.01 2.80 -18.66
C LEU A 251 -8.29 1.51 -19.43
N VAL A 252 -8.90 0.52 -18.80
CA VAL A 252 -9.29 -0.75 -19.43
C VAL A 252 -10.75 -0.66 -19.89
N PHE A 253 -11.64 -0.19 -19.01
CA PHE A 253 -13.07 -0.13 -19.35
C PHE A 253 -13.39 0.86 -20.46
N ASN A 254 -12.74 2.03 -20.51
CA ASN A 254 -13.08 3.00 -21.54
C ASN A 254 -12.70 2.54 -22.97
N PRO A 255 -11.53 1.94 -23.22
CA PRO A 255 -11.24 1.30 -24.50
C PRO A 255 -12.24 0.22 -24.91
N VAL A 256 -12.76 -0.58 -23.96
CA VAL A 256 -13.84 -1.54 -24.23
C VAL A 256 -15.10 -0.81 -24.66
N GLU A 257 -15.51 0.21 -23.92
CA GLU A 257 -16.69 1.03 -24.26
C GLU A 257 -16.55 1.68 -25.64
N TYR A 258 -15.35 2.13 -26.02
CA TYR A 258 -15.08 2.67 -27.35
C TYR A 258 -15.12 1.59 -28.44
N ALA A 259 -14.53 0.42 -28.20
CA ALA A 259 -14.57 -0.71 -29.13
C ALA A 259 -16.01 -1.19 -29.38
N ASP A 260 -16.81 -1.38 -28.31
CA ASP A 260 -18.23 -1.71 -28.37
C ASP A 260 -19.01 -0.70 -29.21
N TYR A 261 -18.72 0.59 -29.02
CA TYR A 261 -19.38 1.68 -29.74
C TYR A 261 -19.09 1.63 -31.25
N LEU A 262 -17.84 1.37 -31.62
CA LEU A 262 -17.43 1.26 -33.03
C LEU A 262 -18.01 0.01 -33.71
N GLU A 263 -18.05 -1.14 -33.02
CA GLU A 263 -18.62 -2.39 -33.55
C GLU A 263 -20.12 -2.29 -33.81
N GLN A 264 -20.83 -1.49 -33.02
CA GLN A 264 -22.23 -1.14 -33.28
C GLN A 264 -22.42 -0.21 -34.49
N ASN A 265 -21.35 0.05 -35.25
CA ASN A 265 -21.31 0.96 -36.40
C ASN A 265 -21.76 2.40 -36.08
N LYS A 266 -21.66 2.81 -34.81
CA LYS A 266 -21.98 4.17 -34.40
C LYS A 266 -20.90 5.15 -34.87
N ASN A 267 -21.28 6.41 -35.01
CA ASN A 267 -20.39 7.46 -35.51
C ASN A 267 -19.32 7.82 -34.48
N PRO A 268 -18.02 7.63 -34.74
CA PRO A 268 -16.95 7.98 -33.80
C PRO A 268 -17.00 9.44 -33.31
N SER A 269 -17.45 10.37 -34.17
CA SER A 269 -17.65 11.79 -33.82
C SER A 269 -18.73 12.05 -32.78
N ALA A 270 -19.56 11.05 -32.46
CA ALA A 270 -20.61 11.11 -31.45
C ALA A 270 -20.23 10.32 -30.18
N PHE A 271 -19.05 9.70 -30.14
CA PHE A 271 -18.56 9.09 -28.91
C PHE A 271 -18.29 10.18 -27.85
N PRO A 272 -18.72 9.98 -26.59
CA PRO A 272 -18.75 11.04 -25.58
C PRO A 272 -17.38 11.23 -24.88
N PHE A 273 -16.32 11.50 -25.64
CA PHE A 273 -14.94 11.64 -25.14
C PHE A 273 -14.81 12.59 -23.93
N MET A 274 -15.47 13.76 -23.97
CA MET A 274 -15.42 14.72 -22.86
C MET A 274 -16.11 14.21 -21.60
N ALA A 275 -17.20 13.44 -21.76
CA ALA A 275 -17.87 12.81 -20.62
C ALA A 275 -17.00 11.69 -20.04
N SER A 276 -16.27 10.95 -20.87
CA SER A 276 -15.30 9.94 -20.41
C SER A 276 -14.16 10.55 -19.59
N ILE A 277 -13.64 11.72 -20.00
CA ILE A 277 -12.65 12.47 -19.20
C ILE A 277 -13.25 12.83 -17.83
N ASN A 278 -14.46 13.37 -17.81
CA ASN A 278 -15.13 13.74 -16.56
C ASN A 278 -15.40 12.53 -15.67
N GLU A 279 -15.78 11.39 -16.25
CA GLU A 279 -15.98 10.14 -15.51
C GLU A 279 -14.69 9.67 -14.84
N TYR A 280 -13.56 9.67 -15.56
CA TYR A 280 -12.25 9.33 -14.96
C TYR A 280 -11.97 10.17 -13.71
N TRP A 281 -12.05 11.50 -13.82
CA TRP A 281 -11.74 12.40 -12.69
C TRP A 281 -12.75 12.26 -11.56
N THR A 282 -14.02 11.96 -11.87
CA THR A 282 -15.03 11.66 -10.86
C THR A 282 -14.70 10.36 -10.11
N LEU A 283 -14.23 9.32 -10.81
CA LEU A 283 -13.78 8.07 -10.17
C LEU A 283 -12.53 8.31 -9.32
N TYR A 284 -11.59 9.12 -9.82
CA TYR A 284 -10.39 9.53 -9.08
C TYR A 284 -10.74 10.21 -7.77
N ASP A 285 -11.56 11.27 -7.80
CA ASP A 285 -11.94 12.03 -6.60
C ASP A 285 -12.63 11.15 -5.56
N ARG A 286 -13.51 10.24 -6.00
CA ARG A 286 -14.23 9.30 -5.12
C ARG A 286 -13.29 8.28 -4.49
N ALA A 287 -12.42 7.66 -5.28
CA ALA A 287 -11.45 6.68 -4.79
C ALA A 287 -10.46 7.31 -3.80
N VAL A 288 -9.97 8.51 -4.10
CA VAL A 288 -9.08 9.26 -3.21
C VAL A 288 -9.78 9.63 -1.91
N ALA A 289 -11.04 10.09 -1.96
CA ALA A 289 -11.80 10.39 -0.75
C ALA A 289 -12.00 9.16 0.15
N LEU A 290 -12.32 7.99 -0.44
CA LEU A 290 -12.47 6.73 0.31
C LEU A 290 -11.16 6.29 0.98
N SER A 291 -10.03 6.46 0.28
CA SER A 291 -8.70 6.08 0.78
C SER A 291 -8.20 7.04 1.86
N LYS A 292 -8.31 8.35 1.64
CA LYS A 292 -7.68 9.40 2.46
C LYS A 292 -8.09 9.37 3.94
N ASP A 293 -9.35 9.05 4.22
CA ASP A 293 -9.88 9.11 5.59
C ASP A 293 -9.52 7.87 6.42
N ASN A 294 -9.14 6.76 5.77
CA ASN A 294 -9.00 5.45 6.41
C ASN A 294 -7.59 4.86 6.33
N TYR A 295 -6.72 5.36 5.43
CA TYR A 295 -5.42 4.76 5.13
C TYR A 295 -4.27 5.77 5.06
N PRO A 296 -3.01 5.35 5.28
CA PRO A 296 -1.84 6.18 5.05
C PRO A 296 -1.74 6.68 3.60
N GLU A 297 -1.15 7.85 3.40
CA GLU A 297 -1.00 8.42 2.06
C GLU A 297 -0.04 7.60 1.18
N ASN A 298 -0.57 7.02 0.10
CA ASN A 298 0.22 6.34 -0.93
C ASN A 298 0.59 7.30 -2.08
N SER A 299 1.54 8.21 -1.80
CA SER A 299 1.91 9.31 -2.72
C SER A 299 2.46 8.86 -4.07
N GLU A 300 3.18 7.72 -4.12
CA GLU A 300 3.70 7.15 -5.36
C GLU A 300 2.55 6.70 -6.27
N TYR A 301 1.61 5.92 -5.71
CA TYR A 301 0.46 5.43 -6.45
C TYR A 301 -0.49 6.57 -6.86
N MET A 302 -0.69 7.57 -6.00
CA MET A 302 -1.41 8.80 -6.34
C MET A 302 -0.81 9.53 -7.55
N THR A 303 0.52 9.51 -7.67
CA THR A 303 1.21 10.12 -8.82
C THR A 303 0.92 9.34 -10.10
N VAL A 304 0.94 8.01 -10.04
CA VAL A 304 0.58 7.14 -11.18
C VAL A 304 -0.83 7.45 -11.67
N LEU A 305 -1.81 7.51 -10.76
CA LEU A 305 -3.19 7.86 -11.13
C LEU A 305 -3.28 9.25 -11.79
N ARG A 306 -2.59 10.28 -11.27
CA ARG A 306 -2.61 11.61 -11.91
C ARG A 306 -2.01 11.57 -13.32
N VAL A 307 -0.92 10.83 -13.52
CA VAL A 307 -0.30 10.67 -14.84
C VAL A 307 -1.27 9.98 -15.80
N ILE A 308 -1.96 8.93 -15.33
CA ILE A 308 -3.02 8.26 -16.08
C ILE A 308 -4.10 9.26 -16.50
N GLY A 309 -4.68 9.98 -15.53
CA GLY A 309 -5.75 10.94 -15.79
C GLY A 309 -5.38 12.06 -16.75
N ILE A 310 -4.18 12.62 -16.61
CA ILE A 310 -3.65 13.63 -17.53
C ILE A 310 -3.48 13.04 -18.93
N SER A 311 -2.93 11.83 -19.04
CA SER A 311 -2.72 11.16 -20.33
C SER A 311 -4.04 10.87 -21.04
N THR A 312 -5.03 10.32 -20.32
CA THR A 312 -6.39 10.10 -20.83
C THR A 312 -7.05 11.41 -21.26
N THR A 313 -6.90 12.47 -20.47
CA THR A 313 -7.42 13.81 -20.79
C THR A 313 -6.85 14.31 -22.11
N VAL A 314 -5.53 14.27 -22.28
CA VAL A 314 -4.86 14.73 -23.51
C VAL A 314 -5.29 13.87 -24.71
N GLU A 315 -5.27 12.55 -24.59
CA GLU A 315 -5.66 11.65 -25.68
C GLU A 315 -7.10 11.90 -26.13
N TYR A 316 -8.04 12.01 -25.19
CA TYR A 316 -9.46 12.15 -25.51
C TYR A 316 -9.83 13.55 -25.94
N MET A 317 -9.15 14.60 -25.46
CA MET A 317 -9.29 15.94 -26.01
C MET A 317 -8.83 15.97 -27.47
N TRP A 318 -7.70 15.34 -27.79
CA TRP A 318 -7.21 15.25 -29.16
C TRP A 318 -8.17 14.47 -30.06
N LYS A 319 -8.64 13.30 -29.61
CA LYS A 319 -9.64 12.50 -30.34
C LYS A 319 -10.96 13.25 -30.52
N ALA A 320 -11.46 13.92 -29.48
CA ALA A 320 -12.67 14.72 -29.56
C ALA A 320 -12.52 15.85 -30.59
N PHE A 321 -11.42 16.61 -30.54
CA PHE A 321 -11.14 17.68 -31.49
C PHE A 321 -11.05 17.14 -32.92
N TYR A 322 -10.29 16.06 -33.11
CA TYR A 322 -10.07 15.45 -34.42
C TYR A 322 -11.38 14.90 -35.03
N GLU A 323 -12.13 14.10 -34.26
CA GLU A 323 -13.36 13.49 -34.74
C GLU A 323 -14.48 14.51 -34.94
N ASN A 324 -14.48 15.65 -34.24
CA ASN A 324 -15.44 16.73 -34.47
C ASN A 324 -15.03 17.72 -35.58
N THR A 325 -13.83 17.59 -36.13
CA THR A 325 -13.31 18.45 -37.22
C THR A 325 -13.05 17.63 -38.48
N ILE A 326 -11.81 17.18 -38.68
CA ILE A 326 -11.34 16.45 -39.86
C ILE A 326 -12.10 15.14 -40.00
N GLY A 327 -12.29 14.39 -38.91
CA GLY A 327 -13.00 13.10 -38.93
C GLY A 327 -14.47 13.24 -39.34
N ARG A 328 -15.17 14.26 -38.82
CA ARG A 328 -16.57 14.53 -39.20
C ARG A 328 -16.69 14.96 -40.67
N LEU A 329 -15.81 15.85 -41.12
CA LEU A 329 -15.80 16.30 -42.51
C LEU A 329 -15.47 15.15 -43.47
N SER A 330 -14.42 14.37 -43.20
CA SER A 330 -14.03 13.24 -44.04
C SER A 330 -15.14 12.19 -44.10
N ARG A 331 -15.81 11.89 -42.98
CA ARG A 331 -16.94 10.95 -42.93
C ARG A 331 -18.13 11.44 -43.75
N TRP A 332 -18.42 12.74 -43.73
CA TRP A 332 -19.47 13.33 -44.57
C TRP A 332 -19.19 13.11 -46.07
N THR A 333 -17.93 13.21 -46.52
CA THR A 333 -17.57 12.93 -47.93
C THR A 333 -17.78 11.47 -48.35
N ALA A 334 -17.87 10.54 -47.40
CA ALA A 334 -18.16 9.13 -47.62
C ALA A 334 -19.65 8.79 -47.42
N GLY A 335 -20.55 9.79 -47.46
CA GLY A 335 -21.99 9.57 -47.28
C GLY A 335 -22.37 9.11 -45.88
N ASN A 336 -21.55 9.43 -44.86
CA ASN A 336 -21.70 9.00 -43.48
C ASN A 336 -21.59 7.48 -43.24
N GLN A 337 -21.07 6.73 -44.21
CA GLN A 337 -20.86 5.28 -44.09
C GLN A 337 -19.45 4.94 -43.59
N ASN A 338 -19.32 3.76 -42.97
CA ASN A 338 -18.01 3.22 -42.57
C ASN A 338 -17.26 2.68 -43.78
N THR A 339 -16.00 3.05 -43.94
CA THR A 339 -15.12 2.45 -44.95
C THR A 339 -14.50 1.14 -44.46
N ALA A 340 -13.74 0.45 -45.31
CA ALA A 340 -13.00 -0.74 -44.91
C ALA A 340 -11.93 -0.43 -43.84
N GLU A 341 -11.35 0.77 -43.90
CA GLU A 341 -10.41 1.29 -42.91
C GLU A 341 -11.09 1.49 -41.55
N ASP A 342 -12.30 2.04 -41.50
CA ASP A 342 -13.08 2.17 -40.25
C ASP A 342 -13.29 0.80 -39.58
N LYS A 343 -13.53 -0.26 -40.38
CA LYS A 343 -13.66 -1.63 -39.87
C LYS A 343 -12.35 -2.18 -39.30
N ILE A 344 -11.22 -1.94 -39.96
CA ILE A 344 -9.90 -2.33 -39.43
C ILE A 344 -9.58 -1.58 -38.13
N ILE A 345 -9.92 -0.30 -38.05
CA ILE A 345 -9.74 0.50 -36.83
C ILE A 345 -10.60 -0.08 -35.70
N ALA A 346 -11.87 -0.40 -35.96
CA ALA A 346 -12.73 -1.04 -34.96
C ALA A 346 -12.16 -2.37 -34.46
N GLN A 347 -11.68 -3.23 -35.37
CA GLN A 347 -11.01 -4.50 -35.03
C GLN A 347 -9.74 -4.28 -34.19
N ALA A 348 -8.95 -3.25 -34.52
CA ALA A 348 -7.74 -2.92 -33.78
C ALA A 348 -8.05 -2.43 -32.36
N GLN A 349 -9.09 -1.60 -32.20
CA GLN A 349 -9.53 -1.13 -30.88
C GLN A 349 -10.08 -2.28 -30.03
N ARG A 350 -10.83 -3.22 -30.62
CA ARG A 350 -11.28 -4.44 -29.93
C ARG A 350 -10.09 -5.28 -29.45
N ALA A 351 -9.19 -5.63 -30.36
CA ALA A 351 -8.01 -6.43 -30.02
C ALA A 351 -7.12 -5.74 -28.97
N TYR A 352 -7.00 -4.42 -29.02
CA TYR A 352 -6.30 -3.64 -28.00
C TYR A 352 -7.03 -3.75 -26.65
N SER A 353 -8.34 -3.53 -26.62
CA SER A 353 -9.15 -3.59 -25.40
C SER A 353 -9.10 -4.97 -24.72
N GLU A 354 -9.07 -6.06 -25.50
CA GLU A 354 -8.96 -7.43 -24.97
C GLU A 354 -7.58 -7.70 -24.37
N LEU A 355 -6.50 -7.23 -25.00
CA LEU A 355 -5.14 -7.45 -24.50
C LEU A 355 -4.90 -6.76 -23.15
N ILE A 356 -5.41 -5.54 -22.97
CA ILE A 356 -5.11 -4.74 -21.78
C ILE A 356 -5.85 -5.19 -20.51
N PHE A 357 -6.72 -6.20 -20.60
CA PHE A 357 -7.28 -6.87 -19.41
C PHE A 357 -6.25 -7.74 -18.69
N ASP A 358 -5.34 -8.36 -19.45
CA ASP A 358 -4.46 -9.40 -18.94
C ASP A 358 -2.98 -9.04 -19.11
N LYS A 359 -2.66 -8.03 -19.92
CA LYS A 359 -1.28 -7.61 -20.24
C LYS A 359 -1.12 -6.10 -20.24
N ALA A 360 0.12 -5.65 -20.09
CA ALA A 360 0.42 -4.23 -20.19
C ALA A 360 0.22 -3.70 -21.63
N TRP A 361 -0.31 -2.49 -21.76
CA TRP A 361 -0.64 -1.88 -23.06
C TRP A 361 0.53 -1.79 -24.05
N TYR A 362 1.77 -1.69 -23.55
CA TYR A 362 2.98 -1.60 -24.37
C TYR A 362 3.38 -2.95 -25.01
N GLU A 363 2.68 -4.04 -24.67
CA GLU A 363 2.85 -5.34 -25.32
C GLU A 363 2.03 -5.48 -26.62
N PHE A 364 1.07 -4.58 -26.85
CA PHE A 364 0.25 -4.61 -28.05
C PHE A 364 1.06 -4.28 -29.31
N ASP A 365 0.88 -5.09 -30.37
CA ASP A 365 1.58 -4.89 -31.65
C ASP A 365 0.87 -3.83 -32.52
N PHE A 366 1.07 -2.57 -32.15
CA PHE A 366 0.53 -1.43 -32.90
C PHE A 366 1.02 -1.41 -34.36
N ALA A 367 2.26 -1.83 -34.63
CA ALA A 367 2.88 -1.79 -35.95
C ALA A 367 2.21 -2.78 -36.92
N HIS A 368 1.81 -3.96 -36.43
CA HIS A 368 1.04 -4.92 -37.20
C HIS A 368 -0.26 -4.30 -37.77
N TRP A 369 -1.03 -3.58 -36.93
CA TRP A 369 -2.28 -2.95 -37.35
C TRP A 369 -2.08 -1.80 -38.34
N ILE A 370 -1.00 -1.03 -38.19
CA ILE A 370 -0.60 -0.05 -39.22
C ILE A 370 -0.34 -0.77 -40.55
N GLY A 371 0.38 -1.89 -40.54
CA GLY A 371 0.61 -2.69 -41.74
C GLY A 371 -0.70 -3.15 -42.40
N ARG A 372 -1.66 -3.63 -41.60
CA ARG A 372 -2.97 -4.09 -42.08
C ARG A 372 -3.79 -2.97 -42.72
N ILE A 373 -3.85 -1.78 -42.12
CA ILE A 373 -4.66 -0.69 -42.70
C ILE A 373 -4.17 -0.27 -44.08
N TRP A 374 -2.87 -0.43 -44.39
CA TRP A 374 -2.32 -0.12 -45.72
C TRP A 374 -2.39 -1.28 -46.70
N LYS A 375 -2.27 -2.54 -46.24
CA LYS A 375 -2.23 -3.74 -47.10
C LYS A 375 -3.60 -4.35 -47.37
N ASP A 376 -4.48 -4.40 -46.38
CA ASP A 376 -5.73 -5.17 -46.43
C ASP A 376 -6.90 -4.36 -47.03
N THR A 377 -6.67 -3.08 -47.34
CA THR A 377 -7.70 -2.19 -47.92
C THR A 377 -7.17 -1.50 -49.17
N SER A 378 -8.03 -1.33 -50.16
CA SER A 378 -7.67 -0.66 -51.42
C SER A 378 -7.32 0.81 -51.18
N PHE A 379 -6.30 1.32 -51.88
CA PHE A 379 -5.92 2.72 -51.78
C PHE A 379 -6.96 3.65 -52.43
N PHE A 380 -7.50 3.26 -53.59
CA PHE A 380 -8.54 3.99 -54.33
C PHE A 380 -9.94 3.39 -54.10
N GLY A 381 -10.99 4.14 -54.46
CA GLY A 381 -12.40 3.71 -54.37
C GLY A 381 -13.31 4.76 -53.74
N ASP A 382 -14.58 4.40 -53.56
CA ASP A 382 -15.59 5.28 -52.96
C ASP A 382 -15.18 5.76 -51.57
N GLY A 383 -15.49 7.02 -51.27
CA GLY A 383 -15.10 7.65 -50.00
C GLY A 383 -13.59 7.88 -49.86
N PHE A 384 -12.84 8.02 -50.97
CA PHE A 384 -11.37 8.18 -51.00
C PHE A 384 -10.81 9.14 -49.94
N ILE A 385 -11.44 10.30 -49.72
CA ILE A 385 -11.02 11.28 -48.72
C ILE A 385 -11.06 10.67 -47.30
N ARG A 386 -12.14 9.98 -46.92
CA ARG A 386 -12.26 9.25 -45.64
C ARG A 386 -11.21 8.15 -45.52
N LYS A 387 -11.01 7.37 -46.58
CA LYS A 387 -10.04 6.27 -46.58
C LYS A 387 -8.62 6.77 -46.33
N LEU A 388 -8.20 7.79 -47.07
CA LEU A 388 -6.87 8.40 -46.93
C LEU A 388 -6.69 9.02 -45.54
N GLU A 389 -7.69 9.76 -45.08
CA GLU A 389 -7.70 10.36 -43.74
C GLU A 389 -7.55 9.31 -42.64
N ARG A 390 -8.34 8.23 -42.67
CA ARG A 390 -8.25 7.12 -41.70
C ARG A 390 -6.90 6.44 -41.71
N LYS A 391 -6.33 6.16 -42.90
CA LYS A 391 -4.98 5.58 -43.03
C LYS A 391 -3.93 6.48 -42.38
N LEU A 392 -3.94 7.78 -42.67
CA LEU A 392 -2.96 8.73 -42.13
C LEU A 392 -3.10 8.92 -40.62
N PHE A 393 -4.31 9.19 -40.13
CA PHE A 393 -4.55 9.41 -38.71
C PHE A 393 -4.24 8.18 -37.86
N PHE A 394 -4.71 7.01 -38.30
CA PHE A 394 -4.44 5.76 -37.60
C PHE A 394 -2.95 5.43 -37.57
N THR A 395 -2.24 5.67 -38.68
CA THR A 395 -0.78 5.52 -38.75
C THR A 395 -0.06 6.46 -37.79
N LEU A 396 -0.54 7.71 -37.65
CA LEU A 396 0.04 8.67 -36.73
C LEU A 396 -0.20 8.28 -35.26
N GLU A 397 -1.43 7.92 -34.89
CA GLU A 397 -1.76 7.49 -33.52
C GLU A 397 -1.01 6.22 -33.14
N PHE A 398 -1.14 5.14 -33.93
CA PHE A 398 -0.52 3.87 -33.62
C PHE A 398 0.99 3.90 -33.83
N GLY A 399 1.49 4.74 -34.73
CA GLY A 399 2.92 4.97 -34.92
C GLY A 399 3.56 5.59 -33.68
N PHE A 400 2.92 6.62 -33.10
CA PHE A 400 3.36 7.20 -31.83
C PHE A 400 3.33 6.15 -30.71
N LYS A 401 2.22 5.40 -30.57
CA LYS A 401 2.10 4.32 -29.58
C LYS A 401 3.15 3.21 -29.76
N THR A 402 3.51 2.88 -31.01
CA THR A 402 4.58 1.91 -31.32
C THR A 402 5.93 2.36 -30.77
N VAL A 403 6.31 3.62 -31.01
CA VAL A 403 7.59 4.17 -30.54
C VAL A 403 7.59 4.24 -29.02
N TYR A 404 6.50 4.73 -28.43
CA TYR A 404 6.40 4.90 -26.99
C TYR A 404 6.39 3.55 -26.24
N ALA A 405 5.65 2.56 -26.74
CA ALA A 405 5.63 1.20 -26.20
C ALA A 405 7.03 0.57 -26.17
N LYS A 406 7.84 0.76 -27.23
CA LYS A 406 9.23 0.27 -27.28
C LYS A 406 10.10 0.93 -26.20
N LEU A 407 9.98 2.24 -26.01
CA LEU A 407 10.73 2.96 -24.97
C LEU A 407 10.39 2.47 -23.57
N ILE A 408 9.09 2.29 -23.28
CA ILE A 408 8.62 1.77 -21.99
C ILE A 408 9.09 0.34 -21.78
N LYS A 409 9.00 -0.53 -22.80
CA LYS A 409 9.45 -1.93 -22.69
C LYS A 409 10.95 -2.03 -22.36
N LEU A 410 11.79 -1.19 -22.95
CA LEU A 410 13.23 -1.10 -22.65
C LEU A 410 13.50 -0.58 -21.22
N GLY A 411 12.74 0.42 -20.77
CA GLY A 411 12.85 0.98 -19.42
C GLY A 411 12.32 0.06 -18.31
N ALA A 412 11.21 -0.63 -18.56
CA ALA A 412 10.59 -1.56 -17.61
C ALA A 412 11.50 -2.76 -17.31
N GLN A 413 12.20 -3.28 -18.31
CA GLN A 413 13.18 -4.37 -18.17
C GLN A 413 14.41 -3.98 -17.33
N THR A 414 14.68 -2.68 -17.14
CA THR A 414 15.90 -2.17 -16.50
C THR A 414 15.64 -1.50 -15.14
N ALA A 415 14.45 -0.95 -14.90
CA ALA A 415 14.14 -0.15 -13.71
C ALA A 415 13.20 -0.84 -12.69
N TYR A 416 12.39 -1.82 -13.10
CA TYR A 416 11.43 -2.47 -12.22
C TYR A 416 11.75 -3.95 -12.09
N LYS A 417 12.08 -4.40 -10.87
CA LYS A 417 11.74 -5.77 -10.47
C LYS A 417 10.22 -5.82 -10.45
N GLN A 418 9.62 -6.08 -11.62
CA GLN A 418 8.19 -6.30 -11.77
C GLN A 418 7.79 -7.31 -10.69
N GLY A 419 6.77 -6.99 -9.90
CA GLY A 419 6.16 -7.99 -9.04
C GLY A 419 5.86 -9.23 -9.89
N ASP A 420 5.86 -10.41 -9.28
CA ASP A 420 5.65 -11.71 -9.95
C ASP A 420 4.34 -11.82 -10.78
N GLY A 421 3.50 -10.77 -10.80
CA GLY A 421 2.25 -10.74 -11.56
C GLY A 421 1.15 -11.52 -10.87
N LEU A 422 1.33 -11.86 -9.60
CA LEU A 422 0.43 -12.69 -8.82
C LEU A 422 -0.21 -11.91 -7.66
N ILE A 423 -1.42 -12.33 -7.32
CA ILE A 423 -2.09 -12.09 -6.05
C ILE A 423 -2.03 -13.37 -5.24
N TYR A 424 -1.61 -13.24 -3.99
CA TYR A 424 -1.62 -14.34 -3.03
C TYR A 424 -2.80 -14.18 -2.09
N MET A 425 -3.38 -15.29 -1.66
CA MET A 425 -4.50 -15.31 -0.71
C MET A 425 -4.47 -16.56 0.15
N THR A 426 -5.00 -16.47 1.36
CA THR A 426 -5.33 -17.64 2.16
C THR A 426 -6.81 -17.97 2.04
N ALA A 427 -7.12 -19.26 1.97
CA ALA A 427 -8.48 -19.74 1.86
C ALA A 427 -8.63 -21.09 2.54
N LYS A 428 -9.87 -21.40 2.95
CA LYS A 428 -10.27 -22.74 3.40
C LYS A 428 -11.17 -23.38 2.36
N ASN A 429 -11.01 -24.68 2.14
CA ASN A 429 -11.94 -25.46 1.33
C ASN A 429 -12.31 -26.75 2.08
N PRO A 430 -13.59 -26.99 2.40
CA PRO A 430 -14.03 -28.20 3.10
C PRO A 430 -13.81 -29.49 2.29
N ASN A 431 -13.73 -29.42 0.96
CA ASN A 431 -13.45 -30.55 0.07
C ASN A 431 -11.94 -30.76 -0.11
N ALA A 432 -11.25 -31.12 0.98
CA ALA A 432 -9.79 -31.23 0.99
C ALA A 432 -9.22 -32.32 0.05
N ASP A 433 -10.01 -33.34 -0.31
CA ASP A 433 -9.53 -34.52 -1.03
C ASP A 433 -9.36 -34.31 -2.55
N ASN A 434 -10.04 -33.32 -3.14
CA ASN A 434 -9.90 -32.96 -4.56
C ASN A 434 -10.14 -31.46 -4.80
N PRO A 435 -9.16 -30.60 -4.48
CA PRO A 435 -9.30 -29.16 -4.69
C PRO A 435 -9.33 -28.85 -6.19
N TYR A 436 -10.46 -28.35 -6.69
CA TYR A 436 -10.51 -27.76 -8.03
C TYR A 436 -9.84 -26.38 -8.00
N LEU A 437 -8.91 -26.15 -8.92
CA LEU A 437 -8.36 -24.83 -9.22
C LEU A 437 -8.77 -24.45 -10.63
N THR A 438 -8.94 -23.15 -10.88
CA THR A 438 -8.96 -22.66 -12.26
C THR A 438 -7.61 -22.91 -12.91
N GLU A 439 -7.55 -22.98 -14.24
CA GLU A 439 -6.29 -23.23 -14.98
C GLU A 439 -5.16 -22.26 -14.60
N SER A 440 -5.53 -21.05 -14.19
CA SER A 440 -4.62 -19.98 -13.79
C SER A 440 -4.27 -19.94 -12.29
N ALA A 441 -4.96 -20.69 -11.43
CA ALA A 441 -4.72 -20.66 -9.98
C ALA A 441 -3.76 -21.77 -9.55
N GLU A 442 -2.83 -21.46 -8.64
CA GLU A 442 -1.86 -22.43 -8.12
C GLU A 442 -1.93 -22.53 -6.59
N ILE A 443 -1.74 -23.74 -6.05
CA ILE A 443 -1.57 -23.96 -4.62
C ILE A 443 -0.09 -23.83 -4.29
N ILE A 444 0.26 -22.79 -3.54
CA ILE A 444 1.63 -22.54 -3.07
C ILE A 444 1.94 -23.34 -1.80
N ALA A 445 0.95 -23.48 -0.92
CA ALA A 445 1.03 -24.33 0.27
C ALA A 445 -0.37 -24.83 0.66
N LYS A 446 -0.43 -26.01 1.28
CA LYS A 446 -1.66 -26.62 1.78
C LYS A 446 -1.40 -27.29 3.11
N GLU A 447 -2.32 -27.10 4.05
CA GLU A 447 -2.31 -27.78 5.34
C GLU A 447 -3.76 -28.11 5.74
N ASN A 448 -4.10 -29.40 5.77
CA ASN A 448 -5.48 -29.87 5.97
C ASN A 448 -6.46 -29.25 4.94
N ASN A 449 -7.40 -28.43 5.41
CA ASN A 449 -8.38 -27.70 4.62
C ASN A 449 -7.97 -26.24 4.36
N ALA A 450 -6.79 -25.80 4.82
CA ALA A 450 -6.27 -24.46 4.58
C ALA A 450 -5.31 -24.46 3.39
N TYR A 451 -5.34 -23.38 2.63
CA TYR A 451 -4.62 -23.20 1.37
C TYR A 451 -4.00 -21.81 1.32
N LEU A 452 -2.77 -21.75 0.80
CA LEU A 452 -2.16 -20.54 0.26
C LEU A 452 -2.22 -20.65 -1.26
N LEU A 453 -3.01 -19.78 -1.89
CA LEU A 453 -3.22 -19.77 -3.33
C LEU A 453 -2.50 -18.59 -3.97
N SER A 454 -2.10 -18.75 -5.23
CA SER A 454 -1.75 -17.64 -6.10
C SER A 454 -2.62 -17.61 -7.36
N VAL A 455 -3.00 -16.41 -7.78
CA VAL A 455 -3.79 -16.16 -8.99
C VAL A 455 -3.14 -14.99 -9.74
N PRO A 456 -3.05 -15.02 -11.08
CA PRO A 456 -2.61 -13.89 -11.87
C PRO A 456 -3.46 -12.64 -11.59
N ARG A 457 -2.81 -11.48 -11.61
CA ARG A 457 -3.48 -10.19 -11.40
C ARG A 457 -4.50 -9.87 -12.50
N TRP A 458 -5.30 -8.84 -12.25
CA TRP A 458 -6.14 -8.16 -13.24
C TRP A 458 -7.37 -8.95 -13.72
N GLY A 459 -7.54 -9.11 -15.04
CA GLY A 459 -8.70 -9.77 -15.63
C GLY A 459 -8.84 -11.21 -15.13
N GLU A 460 -7.72 -11.95 -15.08
CA GLU A 460 -7.68 -13.32 -14.57
C GLU A 460 -8.11 -13.43 -13.11
N PHE A 461 -7.67 -12.51 -12.25
CA PHE A 461 -8.14 -12.47 -10.87
C PHE A 461 -9.67 -12.38 -10.78
N SER A 462 -10.26 -11.46 -11.56
CA SER A 462 -11.71 -11.28 -11.59
C SER A 462 -12.48 -12.48 -12.16
N LYS A 463 -11.85 -13.26 -13.05
CA LYS A 463 -12.42 -14.50 -13.61
C LYS A 463 -12.29 -15.68 -12.64
N SER A 464 -11.17 -15.79 -11.93
CA SER A 464 -10.86 -16.92 -11.05
C SER A 464 -11.66 -16.89 -9.76
N MET A 465 -11.89 -15.71 -9.16
CA MET A 465 -12.54 -15.63 -7.85
C MET A 465 -13.99 -16.17 -7.83
N PRO A 466 -14.87 -15.88 -8.81
CA PRO A 466 -16.19 -16.50 -8.88
C PRO A 466 -16.12 -18.03 -8.99
N ALA A 467 -15.22 -18.55 -9.82
CA ALA A 467 -15.05 -20.00 -9.94
C ALA A 467 -14.60 -20.62 -8.62
N LEU A 468 -13.57 -20.07 -7.97
CA LEU A 468 -13.12 -20.55 -6.65
C LEU A 468 -14.26 -20.49 -5.60
N ALA A 469 -15.07 -19.43 -5.61
CA ALA A 469 -16.23 -19.31 -4.73
C ALA A 469 -17.30 -20.41 -4.98
N GLU A 470 -17.61 -20.71 -6.25
CA GLU A 470 -18.52 -21.80 -6.65
C GLU A 470 -18.03 -23.18 -6.20
N TYR A 471 -16.71 -23.40 -6.22
CA TYR A 471 -16.07 -24.62 -5.72
C TYR A 471 -15.91 -24.67 -4.19
N GLY A 472 -16.45 -23.68 -3.48
CA GLY A 472 -16.56 -23.69 -2.02
C GLY A 472 -15.33 -23.18 -1.27
N TYR A 473 -14.46 -22.40 -1.91
CA TYR A 473 -13.38 -21.72 -1.20
C TYR A 473 -13.89 -20.55 -0.37
N ASP A 474 -13.65 -20.61 0.94
CA ASP A 474 -13.88 -19.53 1.90
C ASP A 474 -12.58 -18.71 2.03
N PHE A 475 -12.57 -17.47 1.56
CA PHE A 475 -11.37 -16.63 1.56
C PHE A 475 -11.13 -16.03 2.96
N GLU A 476 -9.92 -16.16 3.50
CA GLU A 476 -9.57 -15.63 4.83
C GLU A 476 -8.88 -14.27 4.73
N ASP A 477 -7.92 -14.13 3.82
CA ASP A 477 -7.29 -12.86 3.46
C ASP A 477 -6.83 -12.89 2.00
N ILE A 478 -6.77 -11.72 1.37
CA ILE A 478 -6.18 -11.56 0.03
C ILE A 478 -5.07 -10.52 0.17
N SER A 479 -3.83 -10.92 -0.13
CA SER A 479 -2.62 -10.10 0.02
C SER A 479 -2.47 -9.44 1.39
N GLY A 480 -2.91 -10.12 2.44
CA GLY A 480 -2.86 -9.67 3.84
C GLY A 480 -4.01 -8.75 4.27
N ASN A 481 -4.99 -8.52 3.41
CA ASN A 481 -6.05 -7.54 3.61
C ASN A 481 -7.42 -8.20 3.81
N GLN A 482 -8.37 -7.44 4.37
CA GLN A 482 -9.68 -7.94 4.80
C GLN A 482 -10.84 -7.27 4.08
N LEU A 483 -10.61 -6.18 3.36
CA LEU A 483 -11.61 -5.50 2.53
C LEU A 483 -11.22 -5.57 1.06
N ILE A 484 -12.20 -5.87 0.21
CA ILE A 484 -12.01 -5.87 -1.24
C ILE A 484 -13.18 -5.18 -1.93
N THR A 485 -12.86 -4.43 -2.98
CA THR A 485 -13.83 -3.73 -3.81
C THR A 485 -14.11 -4.52 -5.08
N ALA A 486 -15.33 -4.42 -5.58
CA ALA A 486 -15.73 -4.90 -6.89
C ALA A 486 -16.61 -3.87 -7.62
N THR A 487 -16.67 -3.95 -8.95
CA THR A 487 -17.68 -3.25 -9.75
C THR A 487 -18.61 -4.21 -10.44
N LEU A 488 -19.86 -3.79 -10.59
CA LEU A 488 -20.85 -4.47 -11.40
C LEU A 488 -21.47 -3.47 -12.39
N VAL A 489 -21.87 -3.94 -13.56
CA VAL A 489 -22.63 -3.14 -14.53
C VAL A 489 -24.06 -3.67 -14.58
N GLN A 490 -25.03 -2.78 -14.41
CA GLN A 490 -26.45 -3.13 -14.45
C GLN A 490 -27.28 -2.02 -15.09
N ASP A 491 -28.57 -2.29 -15.32
CA ASP A 491 -29.54 -1.28 -15.74
C ASP A 491 -29.53 -0.06 -14.79
N ALA A 492 -29.55 1.14 -15.37
CA ALA A 492 -29.44 2.39 -14.64
C ALA A 492 -30.58 2.58 -13.61
N ASN A 493 -31.76 2.02 -13.86
CA ASN A 493 -32.94 2.11 -12.99
C ASN A 493 -33.01 1.00 -11.95
N LYS A 494 -32.26 -0.10 -12.11
CA LYS A 494 -32.18 -1.17 -11.10
C LYS A 494 -31.46 -0.64 -9.86
N ALA A 495 -32.02 -0.84 -8.66
CA ALA A 495 -31.34 -0.56 -7.39
C ALA A 495 -30.40 -1.71 -7.03
N PHE A 496 -29.24 -1.42 -6.46
CA PHE A 496 -28.34 -2.44 -5.93
C PHE A 496 -28.85 -2.97 -4.59
N LYS A 497 -28.79 -4.29 -4.40
CA LYS A 497 -29.16 -4.97 -3.15
C LYS A 497 -28.22 -6.14 -2.91
N SER A 498 -27.59 -6.16 -1.74
CA SER A 498 -26.77 -7.27 -1.29
C SER A 498 -26.81 -7.36 0.23
N ASN A 499 -26.74 -8.58 0.76
CA ASN A 499 -26.57 -8.82 2.20
C ASN A 499 -25.10 -8.83 2.62
N TYR A 500 -24.18 -8.96 1.66
CA TYR A 500 -22.76 -9.22 1.89
C TYR A 500 -21.85 -8.06 1.45
N ALA A 501 -22.34 -7.20 0.56
CA ALA A 501 -21.59 -6.04 0.08
C ALA A 501 -22.34 -4.71 0.28
N LYS A 502 -21.57 -3.65 0.53
CA LYS A 502 -22.08 -2.28 0.65
C LYS A 502 -21.74 -1.48 -0.60
N GLN A 503 -22.75 -0.81 -1.18
CA GLN A 503 -22.51 0.14 -2.25
C GLN A 503 -21.69 1.34 -1.75
N LEU A 504 -20.59 1.64 -2.45
CA LEU A 504 -19.77 2.83 -2.23
C LEU A 504 -20.32 4.01 -3.04
N PHE A 505 -20.41 3.84 -4.35
CA PHE A 505 -20.93 4.86 -5.28
C PHE A 505 -21.36 4.21 -6.60
N SER A 506 -22.02 4.99 -7.46
CA SER A 506 -22.36 4.58 -8.83
C SER A 506 -21.93 5.62 -9.86
N SER A 507 -21.50 5.17 -11.03
CA SER A 507 -21.21 5.98 -12.22
C SER A 507 -22.11 5.56 -13.37
N LYS A 508 -22.70 6.51 -14.10
CA LYS A 508 -23.45 6.17 -15.34
C LYS A 508 -22.43 5.92 -16.45
N LEU A 509 -22.59 4.83 -17.21
CA LEU A 509 -21.73 4.59 -18.36
C LEU A 509 -22.00 5.68 -19.40
N VAL A 510 -20.97 6.46 -19.72
CA VAL A 510 -21.15 7.62 -20.61
C VAL A 510 -21.46 7.20 -22.04
N SER A 511 -20.93 6.05 -22.46
CA SER A 511 -21.16 5.43 -23.77
C SER A 511 -22.55 4.79 -23.92
N ASP A 512 -23.19 4.45 -22.80
CA ASP A 512 -24.50 3.80 -22.72
C ASP A 512 -25.25 4.20 -21.44
N ILE A 513 -26.03 5.28 -21.54
CA ILE A 513 -26.76 5.88 -20.41
C ILE A 513 -27.85 4.97 -19.83
N THR A 514 -28.19 3.86 -20.51
CA THR A 514 -29.15 2.87 -20.00
C THR A 514 -28.54 1.98 -18.93
N ARG A 515 -27.21 1.98 -18.79
CA ARG A 515 -26.46 1.20 -17.81
C ARG A 515 -25.71 2.10 -16.82
N LYS A 516 -25.41 1.55 -15.66
CA LYS A 516 -24.55 2.16 -14.65
C LYS A 516 -23.59 1.14 -14.06
N ARG A 517 -22.40 1.61 -13.72
CA ARG A 517 -21.37 0.90 -12.95
C ARG A 517 -21.57 1.20 -11.48
N ILE A 518 -21.54 0.17 -10.65
CA ILE A 518 -21.72 0.28 -9.20
C ILE A 518 -20.46 -0.26 -8.55
N ALA A 519 -19.78 0.58 -7.78
CA ALA A 519 -18.65 0.17 -6.95
C ALA A 519 -19.18 -0.26 -5.59
N VAL A 520 -18.76 -1.44 -5.14
CA VAL A 520 -19.19 -2.06 -3.88
C VAL A 520 -17.97 -2.54 -3.11
N VAL A 521 -18.07 -2.54 -1.77
CA VAL A 521 -17.04 -3.11 -0.89
C VAL A 521 -17.64 -4.27 -0.09
N THR A 522 -16.84 -5.32 0.08
CA THR A 522 -17.18 -6.49 0.91
C THR A 522 -16.00 -6.85 1.80
N ASN A 523 -16.27 -7.51 2.93
CA ASN A 523 -15.18 -8.22 3.61
C ASN A 523 -14.74 -9.38 2.73
N VAL A 524 -13.45 -9.71 2.77
CA VAL A 524 -12.89 -10.88 2.07
C VAL A 524 -13.59 -12.17 2.50
N GLN A 525 -13.93 -12.28 3.79
CA GLN A 525 -14.66 -13.43 4.34
C GLN A 525 -16.08 -13.56 3.81
N ASP A 526 -16.71 -12.46 3.39
CA ASP A 526 -18.06 -12.44 2.83
C ASP A 526 -18.04 -12.48 1.29
N LEU A 527 -16.84 -12.50 0.67
CA LEU A 527 -16.67 -12.37 -0.78
C LEU A 527 -17.32 -13.53 -1.53
N LYS A 528 -17.18 -14.76 -1.04
CA LYS A 528 -17.78 -15.94 -1.65
C LYS A 528 -19.30 -15.80 -1.70
N GLU A 529 -19.92 -15.49 -0.56
CA GLU A 529 -21.38 -15.33 -0.44
C GLU A 529 -21.87 -14.17 -1.31
N PHE A 530 -21.12 -13.06 -1.36
CA PHE A 530 -21.40 -11.97 -2.27
C PHE A 530 -21.39 -12.42 -3.74
N LEU A 531 -20.35 -13.13 -4.19
CA LEU A 531 -20.24 -13.58 -5.57
C LEU A 531 -21.36 -14.56 -5.95
N LEU A 532 -21.70 -15.49 -5.05
CA LEU A 532 -22.81 -16.42 -5.24
C LEU A 532 -24.17 -15.70 -5.25
N GLU A 533 -24.37 -14.68 -4.40
CA GLU A 533 -25.58 -13.85 -4.39
C GLU A 533 -25.74 -13.08 -5.70
N MET A 534 -24.66 -12.54 -6.27
CA MET A 534 -24.69 -11.84 -7.55
C MET A 534 -25.03 -12.79 -8.70
N ALA A 535 -24.41 -13.98 -8.74
CA ALA A 535 -24.71 -15.01 -9.73
C ALA A 535 -26.19 -15.44 -9.68
N GLN A 536 -26.75 -15.63 -8.48
CA GLN A 536 -28.17 -15.97 -8.29
C GLN A 536 -29.14 -14.86 -8.73
N GLN A 537 -28.69 -13.61 -8.75
CA GLN A 537 -29.47 -12.46 -9.21
C GLN A 537 -29.28 -12.14 -10.70
N ASP A 538 -28.66 -13.06 -11.46
CA ASP A 538 -28.23 -12.87 -12.85
C ASP A 538 -27.39 -11.59 -13.03
N GLN A 539 -26.54 -11.28 -12.05
CA GLN A 539 -25.61 -10.15 -12.08
C GLN A 539 -24.18 -10.66 -12.15
N THR A 540 -23.47 -10.27 -13.19
CA THR A 540 -22.04 -10.56 -13.32
C THR A 540 -21.23 -9.41 -12.74
N VAL A 541 -20.27 -9.74 -11.87
CA VAL A 541 -19.24 -8.80 -11.44
C VAL A 541 -18.37 -8.45 -12.64
N GLU A 542 -18.23 -7.16 -12.93
CA GLU A 542 -17.39 -6.65 -14.02
C GLU A 542 -15.92 -6.83 -13.69
N HIS A 543 -15.53 -6.47 -12.46
CA HIS A 543 -14.14 -6.53 -12.02
C HIS A 543 -14.04 -6.57 -10.50
N ILE A 544 -13.05 -7.30 -9.98
CA ILE A 544 -12.67 -7.33 -8.56
C ILE A 544 -11.30 -6.67 -8.46
N TYR A 545 -11.24 -5.58 -7.71
CA TYR A 545 -10.07 -4.70 -7.64
C TYR A 545 -9.01 -5.29 -6.72
N ASP A 546 -8.07 -6.02 -7.32
CA ASP A 546 -6.88 -6.49 -6.64
C ASP A 546 -6.00 -5.33 -6.14
N TYR A 547 -5.12 -5.62 -5.18
CA TYR A 547 -4.32 -4.63 -4.45
C TYR A 547 -3.00 -4.24 -5.13
#